data_AF-A0A0Q4LHX5-F1
#
_entry.id   AF-A0A0Q4LHX5-F1
#
_cell.length_a   1.000
_cell.length_b   1.000
_cell.length_c   1.000
_cell.angle_alpha   90.00
_cell.angle_beta   90.00
_cell.angle_gamma   90.00
#
_symmetry.space_group_name_H-M   'P 1'
#
loop_
_entity.id
_entity.type
_entity.pdbx_description
1 polymer ?
#
loop_
_entity_poly.entity_id
_entity_poly.type
_entity_poly.pdbx_seq_one_letter_code
_entity_poly.pdbx_strand_id
1 'polypeptide(L)'
;MKTNFEISLKFKLCKGIEEYGCFQVGANELFAKELFNMMEGTEDITKESIMLIDFIKWERGIPFPVNAKHCTYNQLATNVKLITRELFKQHQLAH
;
A
#
# COMPACT_ATOMS: atom_id res chain seq x y z
N MET A 1 -10.41 7.96 -18.54
CA MET A 1 -9.00 7.92 -18.09
C MET A 1 -9.03 7.99 -16.57
N LYS A 2 -8.60 6.93 -15.88
CA LYS A 2 -8.97 6.68 -14.49
C LYS A 2 -7.81 6.97 -13.55
N THR A 3 -8.07 7.81 -12.55
CA THR A 3 -7.29 7.83 -11.31
C THR A 3 -7.42 6.46 -10.65
N ASN A 4 -6.30 5.86 -10.27
CA ASN A 4 -6.27 4.58 -9.56
C ASN A 4 -5.31 4.67 -8.37
N PHE A 5 -5.53 3.82 -7.39
CA PHE A 5 -4.73 3.74 -6.19
C PHE A 5 -4.12 2.34 -6.05
N GLU A 6 -2.91 2.31 -5.53
CA GLU A 6 -2.12 1.10 -5.33
C GLU A 6 -1.44 1.12 -3.96
N ILE A 7 -1.22 -0.07 -3.41
CA ILE A 7 -0.38 -0.28 -2.23
C ILE A 7 0.81 -1.14 -2.66
N SER A 8 2.00 -0.57 -2.60
CA SER A 8 3.25 -1.23 -2.99
C SER A 8 4.05 -1.68 -1.77
N LEU A 9 4.63 -2.87 -1.83
CA LEU A 9 5.48 -3.46 -0.81
C LEU A 9 6.94 -3.43 -1.26
N LYS A 10 7.81 -2.83 -0.45
CA LYS A 10 9.21 -2.60 -0.81
C LYS A 10 10.17 -3.02 0.30
N PHE A 11 11.36 -3.45 -0.12
CA PHE A 11 12.51 -3.62 0.76
C PHE A 11 13.53 -2.53 0.51
N LYS A 12 14.07 -1.96 1.58
CA LYS A 12 15.28 -1.16 1.56
C LYS A 12 16.48 -2.09 1.74
N LEU A 13 17.24 -2.24 0.67
CA LEU A 13 18.47 -3.03 0.61
C LEU A 13 19.68 -2.09 0.55
N CYS A 14 20.89 -2.63 0.78
CA CYS A 14 22.13 -1.85 0.67
C CYS A 14 22.31 -1.21 -0.72
N LYS A 15 21.77 -1.83 -1.77
CA LYS A 15 21.83 -1.39 -3.18
C LYS A 15 20.70 -0.43 -3.58
N GLY A 16 19.74 -0.15 -2.70
CA GLY A 16 18.58 0.67 -3.01
C GLY A 16 17.26 0.06 -2.54
N ILE A 17 16.16 0.65 -2.96
CA ILE A 17 14.80 0.18 -2.64
C ILE A 17 14.31 -0.72 -3.78
N GLU A 18 13.83 -1.92 -3.45
CA GLU A 18 13.25 -2.87 -4.41
C GLU A 18 11.79 -3.15 -4.06
N GLU A 19 10.91 -2.99 -5.04
CA GLU A 19 9.52 -3.43 -4.94
C GLU A 19 9.42 -4.93 -5.21
N TYR A 20 8.69 -5.65 -4.37
CA TYR A 20 8.50 -7.10 -4.52
C TYR A 20 7.03 -7.52 -4.58
N GLY A 21 6.10 -6.59 -4.38
CA GLY A 21 4.68 -6.84 -4.45
C GLY A 21 3.88 -5.55 -4.59
N CYS A 22 2.76 -5.62 -5.28
CA CYS A 22 1.84 -4.50 -5.46
C CYS A 22 0.39 -5.00 -5.46
N PHE A 23 -0.48 -4.28 -4.75
CA PHE A 23 -1.92 -4.50 -4.73
C PHE A 23 -2.63 -3.35 -5.44
N GLN A 24 -3.42 -3.70 -6.45
CA GLN A 24 -4.30 -2.77 -7.14
C GLN A 24 -5.55 -2.54 -6.27
N VAL A 25 -5.72 -1.31 -5.78
CA VAL A 25 -6.85 -0.94 -4.89
C VAL A 25 -8.04 -0.42 -5.71
N GLY A 26 -7.77 0.20 -6.86
CA GLY A 26 -8.79 0.71 -7.78
C GLY A 26 -9.02 2.21 -7.64
N ALA A 27 -10.16 2.72 -8.13
CA ALA A 27 -10.38 4.16 -8.33
C ALA A 27 -11.07 4.90 -7.17
N ASN A 28 -11.58 4.19 -6.16
CA ASN A 28 -12.28 4.81 -5.03
C ASN A 28 -11.26 5.38 -4.03
N GLU A 29 -11.08 6.70 -4.05
CA GLU A 29 -10.11 7.41 -3.20
C GLU A 29 -10.42 7.26 -1.70
N LEU A 30 -11.70 7.33 -1.31
CA LEU A 30 -12.09 7.23 0.09
C LEU A 30 -11.73 5.85 0.64
N PHE A 31 -12.15 4.79 -0.07
CA PHE A 31 -11.82 3.42 0.30
C PHE A 31 -10.30 3.20 0.34
N ALA A 32 -9.57 3.70 -0.66
CA ALA A 32 -8.13 3.49 -0.73
C ALA A 32 -7.38 4.14 0.43
N LYS A 33 -7.79 5.37 0.82
CA LYS A 33 -7.24 6.06 1.99
C LYS A 33 -7.61 5.35 3.29
N GLU A 34 -8.87 4.95 3.45
CA GLU A 34 -9.33 4.22 4.64
C GLU A 34 -8.58 2.90 4.80
N LEU A 35 -8.44 2.14 3.71
CA LEU A 35 -7.67 0.88 3.70
C LEU A 35 -6.24 1.11 4.17
N PHE A 36 -5.54 2.09 3.60
CA PHE A 36 -4.16 2.39 3.98
C PHE A 36 -4.03 2.88 5.44
N ASN A 37 -4.98 3.68 5.91
CA ASN A 37 -4.99 4.19 7.28
C ASN A 37 -5.24 3.09 8.32
N MET A 38 -5.95 2.02 7.97
CA MET A 38 -6.13 0.85 8.83
C MET A 38 -4.89 -0.05 8.94
N MET A 39 -3.88 0.16 8.09
CA MET A 39 -2.68 -0.67 8.08
C MET A 39 -1.77 -0.37 9.28
N GLU A 40 -1.21 -1.43 9.85
CA GLU A 40 -0.20 -1.35 10.89
C GLU A 40 1.13 -0.83 10.35
N GLY A 41 1.87 -0.12 11.19
CA GLY A 41 3.17 0.46 10.86
C GLY A 41 3.29 1.89 11.34
N THR A 42 4.43 2.51 11.05
CA THR A 42 4.73 3.89 11.41
C THR A 42 5.07 4.71 10.17
N GLU A 43 4.67 5.98 10.16
CA GLU A 43 5.06 6.94 9.12
C GLU A 43 6.43 7.57 9.42
N ASP A 44 6.97 7.35 10.63
CA ASP A 44 8.33 7.73 11.00
C ASP A 44 9.34 6.76 10.36
N ILE A 45 9.68 7.04 9.10
CA ILE A 45 10.60 6.24 8.31
C ILE A 45 12.02 6.68 8.60
N THR A 46 12.81 5.78 9.19
CA THR A 46 14.20 6.03 9.57
C THR A 46 15.17 5.34 8.61
N LYS A 47 16.47 5.43 8.90
CA LYS A 47 17.48 4.75 8.08
C LYS A 47 17.39 3.24 8.23
N GLU A 48 16.93 2.77 9.38
CA GLU A 48 16.79 1.37 9.79
C GLU A 48 15.50 0.72 9.28
N SER A 49 14.61 1.49 8.67
CA SER A 49 13.37 0.97 8.08
C SER A 49 13.64 0.10 6.86
N ILE A 50 13.60 -1.23 7.04
CA ILE A 50 13.87 -2.22 5.99
C ILE A 50 12.62 -2.51 5.13
N MET A 51 11.46 -2.70 5.73
CA MET A 51 10.21 -2.97 5.01
C MET A 51 9.36 -1.71 4.92
N LEU A 52 8.99 -1.35 3.70
CA LEU A 52 8.21 -0.16 3.41
C LEU A 52 6.93 -0.55 2.69
N ILE A 53 5.87 0.19 2.98
CA ILE A 53 4.57 0.08 2.32
C ILE A 53 4.25 1.48 1.78
N ASP A 54 4.18 1.61 0.47
CA ASP A 54 3.87 2.88 -0.19
C ASP A 54 2.41 2.91 -0.63
N PHE A 55 1.73 4.03 -0.37
CA PHE A 55 0.44 4.36 -0.94
C PHE A 55 0.62 5.25 -2.17
N ILE A 56 0.25 4.75 -3.34
CA ILE A 56 0.52 5.40 -4.61
C ILE A 56 -0.80 5.76 -5.29
N LYS A 57 -0.92 7.01 -5.73
CA LYS A 57 -1.99 7.49 -6.61
C LYS A 57 -1.45 7.56 -8.03
N TRP A 58 -2.13 6.93 -8.97
CA TRP A 58 -1.85 7.04 -10.39
C TRP A 58 -2.79 8.04 -11.03
N GLU A 59 -2.24 9.09 -11.62
CA GLU A 59 -3.00 10.03 -12.46
C GLU A 59 -2.44 10.01 -13.87
N ARG A 60 -3.31 9.67 -14.84
CA ARG A 60 -2.93 9.63 -16.27
C ARG A 60 -1.68 8.78 -16.55
N GLY A 61 -1.50 7.69 -15.80
CA GLY A 61 -0.35 6.79 -15.94
C GLY A 61 0.93 7.26 -15.26
N ILE A 62 0.86 8.35 -14.47
CA ILE A 62 1.99 8.87 -13.70
C ILE A 62 1.77 8.50 -12.22
N PRO A 63 2.75 7.84 -11.56
CA PRO A 63 2.66 7.50 -10.14
C PRO A 63 3.03 8.69 -9.26
N PHE A 64 2.18 8.97 -8.28
CA PHE A 64 2.37 9.95 -7.23
C PHE A 64 2.38 9.22 -5.88
N PRO A 65 3.55 9.04 -5.24
CA PRO A 65 3.62 8.56 -3.87
C PRO A 65 2.86 9.54 -2.96
N VAL A 66 1.83 9.05 -2.29
CA VAL A 66 0.95 9.86 -1.42
C VAL A 66 1.43 9.77 0.02
N ASN A 67 1.71 8.56 0.49
CA ASN A 67 2.20 8.31 1.84
C ASN A 67 3.00 7.00 1.89
N ALA A 68 3.74 6.78 2.97
CA ALA A 68 4.49 5.56 3.18
C ALA A 68 4.50 5.16 4.66
N LYS A 69 4.55 3.86 4.93
CA LYS A 69 4.72 3.30 6.28
C LYS A 69 5.90 2.34 6.31
N HIS A 70 6.69 2.40 7.37
CA HIS A 70 7.57 1.31 7.76
C HIS A 70 6.79 0.29 8.62
N CYS A 71 7.03 -1.01 8.38
CA CYS A 71 6.45 -2.07 9.19
C CYS A 71 7.46 -3.19 9.50
N THR A 72 7.14 -4.02 10.49
CA THR A 72 7.81 -5.31 10.73
C THR A 72 7.24 -6.42 9.84
N TYR A 73 7.85 -7.61 9.84
CA TYR A 73 7.35 -8.74 9.05
C TYR A 73 6.00 -9.26 9.57
N ASN A 74 5.76 -9.18 10.88
CA ASN A 74 4.48 -9.55 11.49
C ASN A 74 3.38 -8.58 11.09
N GLN A 75 3.65 -7.27 11.16
CA GLN A 75 2.73 -6.23 10.72
C GLN A 75 2.44 -6.35 9.22
N LEU A 76 3.46 -6.66 8.41
CA LEU A 76 3.28 -6.93 6.98
C LEU A 76 2.30 -8.09 6.74
N ALA A 77 2.43 -9.20 7.47
CA ALA A 77 1.50 -10.33 7.33
C ALA A 77 0.06 -9.93 7.71
N THR A 78 -0.12 -9.17 8.80
CA THR A 78 -1.42 -8.60 9.18
C THR A 78 -1.99 -7.70 8.10
N ASN A 79 -1.15 -6.82 7.55
CA ASN A 79 -1.50 -5.86 6.52
C ASN A 79 -1.93 -6.54 5.21
N VAL A 80 -1.20 -7.57 4.76
CA VAL A 80 -1.57 -8.34 3.56
C VAL A 80 -2.91 -9.06 3.76
N LYS A 81 -3.15 -9.62 4.95
CA LYS A 81 -4.44 -10.22 5.31
C LYS A 81 -5.58 -9.20 5.28
N LEU A 82 -5.33 -8.00 5.83
CA LEU A 82 -6.27 -6.88 5.81
C LEU A 82 -6.61 -6.46 4.37
N ILE A 83 -5.59 -6.16 3.54
CA ILE A 83 -5.75 -5.77 2.14
C ILE A 83 -6.58 -6.81 1.39
N THR A 84 -6.20 -8.08 1.49
CA THR A 84 -6.90 -9.18 0.81
C THR A 84 -8.37 -9.24 1.23
N ARG A 85 -8.67 -9.11 2.52
CA ARG A 85 -10.03 -9.14 3.06
C ARG A 85 -10.88 -7.97 2.58
N GLU A 86 -10.36 -6.75 2.64
CA GLU A 86 -11.13 -5.56 2.26
C GLU A 86 -11.35 -5.47 0.75
N LEU A 87 -10.35 -5.82 -0.07
CA LEU A 87 -10.52 -5.92 -1.52
C LEU A 87 -11.57 -6.96 -1.90
N PHE A 88 -11.57 -8.12 -1.23
CA PHE A 88 -12.58 -9.15 -1.45
C PHE A 88 -14.00 -8.64 -1.14
N LYS A 89 -14.20 -7.96 -0.01
CA LYS A 89 -15.49 -7.34 0.34
C LYS A 89 -15.94 -6.32 -0.70
N GLN A 90 -15.03 -5.44 -1.14
CA GLN A 90 -15.34 -4.44 -2.15
C GLN A 90 -15.80 -5.08 -3.47
N HIS A 91 -15.15 -6.17 -3.89
CA HIS A 91 -15.54 -6.89 -5.10
C HIS A 91 -16.83 -7.68 -4.95
N GLN A 92 -17.13 -8.24 -3.78
CA GLN A 92 -18.38 -8.95 -3.53
C GLN A 92 -19.59 -8.03 -3.39
N LEU A 93 -19.42 -6.84 -2.80
CA LEU A 93 -20.50 -5.84 -2.61
C LEU A 93 -20.82 -5.04 -3.88
N ALA A 94 -20.09 -5.26 -4.98
CA ALA A 94 -20.31 -4.60 -6.27
C ALA A 94 -21.36 -5.31 -7.15
N HIS A 95 -22.08 -6.30 -6.61
CA HIS A 95 -23.23 -6.99 -7.20
C HIS A 95 -24.52 -6.59 -6.49
#